data_AF-A0A942MLQ5-F1
#
_entry.id   AF-A0A942MLQ5-F1
#
_cell.length_a   1.000
_cell.length_b   1.000
_cell.length_c   1.000
_cell.angle_alpha   90.00
_cell.angle_beta   90.00
_cell.angle_gamma   90.00
#
_symmetry.space_group_name_H-M   'P 1'
#
loop_
_entity.id
_entity.type
_entity.pdbx_description
1 polymer ?
#
loop_
_entity_poly.entity_id
_entity_poly.type
_entity_poly.pdbx_seq_one_letter_code
_entity_poly.pdbx_strand_id
1 'polypeptide(L)'
;MTRLLFRNIKHAAVVGAATFFSAILIIFGSGIFFNKVTSLFLYFIFLIAIILVGIIFDIIGVAAAAATEPPLCARAAKKQAGALQAINLVRNADRVASFSNDVIGDIAGTVSGAIGASIIFRLVLLEPGLNTFVYGAVMTGAVAALTVSGKAFGKSYAINEANEIIFFVGKLIYIVEKKFGFKLTGKINRREKRR
;
A
#
# COMPACT_ATOMS: atom_id res chain seq x y z
N MET A 1 -7.63 -19.63 25.66
CA MET A 1 -8.08 -19.69 24.25
C MET A 1 -9.01 -18.54 23.87
N THR A 2 -10.07 -18.27 24.63
CA THR A 2 -11.06 -17.19 24.38
C THR A 2 -10.48 -15.77 24.32
N ARG A 3 -9.55 -15.37 25.21
CA ARG A 3 -8.97 -14.01 25.18
C ARG A 3 -8.14 -13.69 23.93
N LEU A 4 -7.47 -14.69 23.35
CA LEU A 4 -6.71 -14.52 22.09
C LEU A 4 -7.66 -14.35 20.89
N LEU A 5 -8.74 -15.14 20.85
CA LEU A 5 -9.81 -15.01 19.86
C LEU A 5 -10.46 -13.62 19.92
N PHE A 6 -10.88 -13.17 21.10
CA PHE A 6 -11.45 -11.82 21.26
C PHE A 6 -10.50 -10.70 20.85
N ARG A 7 -9.19 -10.85 21.10
CA ARG A 7 -8.18 -9.86 20.68
C ARG A 7 -8.04 -9.82 19.16
N ASN A 8 -7.96 -10.99 18.51
CA ASN A 8 -7.84 -11.08 17.05
C ASN A 8 -9.11 -10.56 16.34
N ILE A 9 -10.30 -10.85 16.88
CA ILE A 9 -11.57 -10.32 16.37
C ILE A 9 -11.62 -8.80 16.47
N LYS A 10 -11.20 -8.22 17.60
CA LYS A 10 -11.12 -6.76 17.75
C LYS A 10 -10.15 -6.13 16.75
N HIS A 11 -8.98 -6.74 16.54
CA HIS A 11 -8.03 -6.24 15.54
C HIS A 11 -8.60 -6.31 14.12
N ALA A 12 -9.20 -7.44 13.74
CA ALA A 12 -9.85 -7.59 12.44
C ALA A 12 -10.98 -6.57 12.23
N ALA A 13 -11.82 -6.36 13.23
CA ALA A 13 -12.91 -5.38 13.17
C ALA A 13 -12.39 -3.94 13.00
N VAL A 14 -11.30 -3.57 13.69
CA VAL A 14 -10.68 -2.24 13.55
C VAL A 14 -10.08 -2.06 12.16
N VAL A 15 -9.36 -3.06 11.65
CA VAL A 15 -8.77 -3.02 10.30
C VAL A 15 -9.86 -2.92 9.23
N GLY A 16 -10.91 -3.75 9.33
CA GLY A 16 -12.04 -3.70 8.41
C GLY A 16 -12.77 -2.37 8.42
N ALA A 17 -13.07 -1.82 9.60
CA ALA A 17 -13.69 -0.50 9.72
C ALA A 17 -12.80 0.61 9.13
N ALA A 18 -11.50 0.61 9.44
CA ALA A 18 -10.56 1.60 8.90
C ALA A 18 -10.48 1.53 7.36
N THR A 19 -10.48 0.32 6.80
CA THR A 19 -10.46 0.09 5.35
C THR A 19 -11.74 0.60 4.69
N PHE A 20 -12.89 0.33 5.31
CA PHE A 20 -14.19 0.82 4.82
C PHE A 20 -14.26 2.35 4.77
N PHE A 21 -13.93 3.04 5.87
CA PHE A 21 -13.98 4.50 5.91
C PHE A 21 -12.95 5.16 4.99
N SER A 22 -11.74 4.60 4.91
CA SER A 22 -10.71 5.10 3.99
C SER A 22 -11.09 4.89 2.53
N ALA A 23 -11.68 3.73 2.17
CA ALA A 23 -12.19 3.47 0.83
C ALA A 23 -13.28 4.48 0.45
N ILE A 24 -14.26 4.73 1.33
CA ILE A 24 -15.30 5.75 1.08
C ILE A 24 -14.66 7.12 0.84
N LEU A 25 -13.73 7.54 1.70
CA LEU A 25 -13.11 8.86 1.59
C LEU A 25 -12.33 9.02 0.28
N ILE A 26 -11.60 7.98 -0.14
CA ILE A 26 -10.86 7.98 -1.40
C ILE A 26 -11.82 7.98 -2.60
N ILE A 27 -12.88 7.18 -2.57
CA ILE A 27 -13.86 7.11 -3.68
C ILE A 27 -14.63 8.42 -3.80
N PHE A 28 -15.11 8.99 -2.69
CA PHE A 28 -15.79 10.29 -2.70
C PHE A 28 -14.86 11.41 -3.17
N GLY A 29 -13.63 11.46 -2.64
CA GLY A 29 -12.64 12.46 -3.03
C GLY A 29 -12.27 12.36 -4.51
N SER A 30 -12.06 11.13 -5.01
CA SER A 30 -11.78 10.88 -6.42
C SER A 30 -12.98 11.22 -7.30
N GLY A 31 -14.21 10.92 -6.88
CA GLY A 31 -15.43 11.27 -7.60
C GLY A 31 -15.59 12.78 -7.81
N ILE A 32 -15.31 13.60 -6.79
CA ILE A 32 -15.32 15.06 -6.89
C ILE A 32 -14.26 15.54 -7.90
N PHE A 33 -13.08 14.93 -7.90
CA PHE A 33 -12.02 15.25 -8.85
C PHE A 33 -12.42 14.88 -10.28
N PHE A 34 -12.98 13.69 -10.48
CA PHE A 34 -13.40 13.19 -11.80
C PHE A 34 -14.56 13.97 -12.40
N ASN A 35 -15.48 14.51 -11.60
CA ASN A 35 -16.55 15.37 -12.11
C ASN A 35 -16.03 16.68 -12.75
N LYS A 36 -14.81 17.12 -12.40
CA LYS A 36 -14.16 18.29 -13.01
C LYS A 36 -13.28 17.93 -14.20
N VAL A 37 -12.93 16.65 -14.36
CA VAL A 37 -12.05 16.16 -15.40
C VAL A 37 -12.88 15.70 -16.60
N THR A 38 -12.69 16.39 -17.73
CA THR A 38 -13.42 16.07 -18.97
C THR A 38 -12.69 15.06 -19.85
N SER A 39 -11.37 14.93 -19.73
CA SER A 39 -10.56 14.11 -20.63
C SER A 39 -10.44 12.67 -20.15
N LEU A 40 -10.81 11.74 -21.04
CA LEU A 40 -10.77 10.30 -20.80
C LEU A 40 -9.33 9.81 -20.51
N PHE A 41 -8.34 10.47 -21.12
CA PHE A 41 -6.91 10.22 -20.88
C PHE A 41 -6.50 10.38 -19.41
N LEU A 42 -7.03 11.39 -18.70
CA LEU A 42 -6.72 11.61 -17.29
C LEU A 42 -7.26 10.50 -16.38
N TYR A 43 -8.36 9.84 -16.75
CA TYR A 43 -8.87 8.68 -16.00
C TYR A 43 -7.92 7.50 -16.09
N PHE A 44 -7.37 7.21 -17.28
CA PHE A 44 -6.38 6.15 -17.44
C PHE A 44 -5.08 6.43 -16.67
N ILE A 45 -4.61 7.67 -16.66
CA ILE A 45 -3.44 8.06 -15.84
C ILE A 45 -3.71 7.80 -14.36
N PHE A 46 -4.87 8.23 -13.87
CA PHE A 46 -5.21 8.07 -12.45
C PHE A 46 -5.38 6.59 -12.07
N LEU A 47 -5.97 5.79 -12.96
CA LEU A 47 -6.07 4.34 -12.80
C LEU A 47 -4.68 3.70 -12.68
N ILE A 48 -3.78 3.99 -13.61
CA ILE A 48 -2.41 3.45 -13.58
C ILE A 48 -1.68 3.90 -12.31
N ALA A 49 -1.85 5.16 -11.90
CA ALA A 49 -1.24 5.67 -10.68
C ALA A 49 -1.69 4.88 -9.44
N ILE A 50 -2.99 4.55 -9.31
CA ILE A 50 -3.49 3.76 -8.18
C ILE A 50 -2.97 2.32 -8.21
N ILE A 51 -2.92 1.69 -9.39
CA ILE A 51 -2.36 0.34 -9.53
C ILE A 51 -0.88 0.35 -9.12
N LEU A 52 -0.10 1.35 -9.55
CA LEU A 52 1.30 1.48 -9.17
C LEU A 52 1.49 1.70 -7.67
N VAL A 53 0.65 2.51 -7.03
CA VAL A 53 0.66 2.66 -5.58
C VAL A 53 0.42 1.31 -4.90
N GLY A 54 -0.59 0.55 -5.34
CA GLY A 54 -0.85 -0.80 -4.83
C GLY A 54 0.35 -1.76 -4.97
N ILE A 55 1.05 -1.72 -6.12
CA ILE A 55 2.25 -2.53 -6.35
C ILE A 55 3.41 -2.08 -5.45
N ILE A 56 3.63 -0.78 -5.29
CA ILE A 56 4.70 -0.25 -4.42
C ILE A 56 4.48 -0.69 -2.97
N PHE A 57 3.25 -0.61 -2.47
CA PHE A 57 2.94 -1.07 -1.11
C PHE A 57 3.08 -2.59 -0.98
N ASP A 58 2.74 -3.38 -2.00
CA ASP A 58 3.01 -4.82 -2.03
C ASP A 58 4.51 -5.13 -1.89
N ILE A 59 5.35 -4.40 -2.64
CA ILE A 59 6.83 -4.50 -2.55
C ILE A 59 7.31 -4.17 -1.15
N ILE A 60 6.76 -3.14 -0.50
CA ILE A 60 7.12 -2.77 0.88
C ILE A 60 6.71 -3.89 1.86
N GLY A 61 5.52 -4.45 1.71
CA GLY A 61 5.03 -5.54 2.56
C GLY A 61 5.88 -6.81 2.43
N VAL A 62 6.24 -7.19 1.20
CA VAL A 62 7.13 -8.33 0.92
C VAL A 62 8.54 -8.07 1.45
N ALA A 63 9.08 -6.86 1.22
CA ALA A 63 10.39 -6.47 1.74
C ALA A 63 10.40 -6.47 3.28
N ALA A 64 9.32 -6.06 3.94
CA ALA A 64 9.22 -6.07 5.41
C ALA A 64 9.30 -7.49 5.97
N ALA A 65 8.68 -8.45 5.29
CA ALA A 65 8.73 -9.86 5.66
C ALA A 65 10.09 -10.52 5.34
N ALA A 66 10.80 -10.05 4.30
CA ALA A 66 12.08 -10.61 3.86
C ALA A 66 13.32 -9.96 4.53
N ALA A 67 13.20 -8.73 5.03
CA ALA A 67 14.30 -7.99 5.62
C ALA A 67 14.77 -8.61 6.95
N THR A 68 16.05 -8.44 7.27
CA THR A 68 16.66 -8.99 8.49
C THR A 68 17.23 -7.89 9.37
N GLU A 69 17.20 -8.10 10.68
CA GLU A 69 17.70 -7.10 11.65
C GLU A 69 19.22 -6.82 11.58
N PRO A 70 20.14 -7.81 11.38
CA PRO A 70 21.57 -7.57 11.52
C PRO A 70 22.14 -6.46 10.61
N PRO A 71 21.80 -6.40 9.29
CA PRO A 71 22.24 -5.31 8.42
C PRO A 71 21.73 -3.93 8.88
N LEU A 72 20.49 -3.86 9.38
CA LEU A 72 19.89 -2.61 9.86
C LEU A 72 20.49 -2.17 11.20
N CYS A 73 20.82 -3.11 12.08
CA CYS A 73 21.54 -2.85 13.33
C CYS A 73 22.94 -2.29 13.07
N ALA A 74 23.66 -2.80 12.05
CA ALA A 74 24.94 -2.23 11.63
C ALA A 74 24.79 -0.77 11.16
N ARG A 75 23.74 -0.45 10.40
CA ARG A 75 23.41 0.93 9.99
C ARG A 75 23.06 1.83 11.19
N ALA A 76 22.34 1.29 12.18
CA ALA A 76 22.02 2.00 13.42
C ALA A 76 23.25 2.24 14.30
N ALA A 77 24.22 1.32 14.32
CA ALA A 77 25.50 1.50 15.00
C ALA A 77 26.31 2.66 14.40
N LYS A 78 26.27 2.79 13.06
CA LYS A 78 26.81 3.94 12.31
C LYS A 78 25.97 5.22 12.44
N LYS A 79 24.93 5.24 13.28
CA LYS A 79 24.03 6.38 13.52
C LYS A 79 23.37 6.92 12.24
N GLN A 80 23.09 6.05 11.27
CA GLN A 80 22.36 6.47 10.06
C GLN A 80 20.90 6.83 10.41
N ALA A 81 20.44 7.97 9.90
CA ALA A 81 19.07 8.43 10.09
C ALA A 81 18.07 7.46 9.45
N GLY A 82 17.00 7.10 10.18
CA GLY A 82 16.02 6.12 9.73
C GLY A 82 16.31 4.66 10.07
N ALA A 83 17.53 4.33 10.55
CA ALA A 83 17.89 2.94 10.85
C ALA A 83 17.05 2.35 12.01
N LEU A 84 16.74 3.16 13.03
CA LEU A 84 15.89 2.75 14.15
C LEU A 84 14.45 2.48 13.71
N GLN A 85 13.91 3.34 12.84
CA GLN A 85 12.60 3.19 12.23
C GLN A 85 12.53 1.90 11.39
N ALA A 86 13.56 1.65 10.59
CA ALA A 86 13.68 0.43 9.78
C ALA A 86 13.68 -0.84 10.64
N ILE A 87 14.46 -0.87 11.73
CA ILE A 87 14.43 -1.99 12.69
C ILE A 87 13.03 -2.19 13.27
N ASN A 88 12.33 -1.11 13.61
CA ASN A 88 10.96 -1.22 14.12
C ASN A 88 9.98 -1.76 13.08
N LEU A 89 10.18 -1.47 11.79
CA LEU A 89 9.39 -2.05 10.70
C LEU A 89 9.61 -3.56 10.61
N VAL A 90 10.86 -4.03 10.64
CA VAL A 90 11.19 -5.47 10.61
C VAL A 90 10.65 -6.18 11.85
N ARG A 91 10.77 -5.58 13.04
CA ARG A 91 10.20 -6.15 14.29
C ARG A 91 8.68 -6.26 14.29
N ASN A 92 8.00 -5.47 13.46
CA ASN A 92 6.55 -5.51 13.30
C ASN A 92 6.15 -5.93 11.87
N ALA A 93 6.99 -6.75 11.21
CA ALA A 93 6.82 -7.13 9.81
C ALA A 93 5.40 -7.64 9.51
N ASP A 94 4.82 -8.48 10.37
CA ASP A 94 3.45 -8.99 10.21
C ASP A 94 2.41 -7.88 10.06
N ARG A 95 2.52 -6.82 10.87
CA ARG A 95 1.60 -5.67 10.82
C ARG A 95 1.85 -4.82 9.58
N VAL A 96 3.12 -4.62 9.21
CA VAL A 96 3.49 -3.84 8.02
C VAL A 96 3.02 -4.55 6.75
N ALA A 97 3.23 -5.86 6.67
CA ALA A 97 2.80 -6.69 5.56
C ALA A 97 1.27 -6.70 5.45
N SER A 98 0.54 -6.96 6.54
CA SER A 98 -0.94 -6.94 6.50
C SER A 98 -1.49 -5.56 6.16
N PHE A 99 -0.93 -4.48 6.70
CA PHE A 99 -1.35 -3.13 6.35
C PHE A 99 -1.08 -2.79 4.87
N SER A 100 0.10 -3.15 4.35
CA SER A 100 0.48 -2.79 2.98
C SER A 100 -0.22 -3.66 1.94
N ASN A 101 -0.31 -4.97 2.21
CA ASN A 101 -0.85 -5.94 1.26
C ASN A 101 -2.37 -6.03 1.35
N ASP A 102 -2.92 -6.12 2.55
CA ASP A 102 -4.36 -6.33 2.73
C ASP A 102 -5.08 -4.97 2.68
N VAL A 103 -4.73 -4.02 3.54
CA VAL A 103 -5.48 -2.75 3.60
C VAL A 103 -5.25 -1.91 2.35
N ILE A 104 -4.00 -1.55 2.06
CA ILE A 104 -3.71 -0.66 0.93
C ILE A 104 -3.91 -1.39 -0.40
N GLY A 105 -3.54 -2.67 -0.48
CA GLY A 105 -3.77 -3.49 -1.67
C GLY A 105 -5.25 -3.63 -2.02
N ASP A 106 -6.12 -3.93 -1.05
CA ASP A 106 -7.56 -4.07 -1.30
C ASP A 106 -8.22 -2.73 -1.64
N ILE A 107 -7.77 -1.63 -1.01
CA ILE A 107 -8.22 -0.28 -1.38
C ILE A 107 -7.81 0.03 -2.82
N ALA A 108 -6.55 -0.17 -3.18
CA ALA A 108 -6.07 0.09 -4.54
C ALA A 108 -6.84 -0.76 -5.56
N GLY A 109 -7.07 -2.04 -5.26
CA GLY A 109 -7.88 -2.95 -6.08
C GLY A 109 -9.32 -2.45 -6.25
N THR A 110 -10.01 -2.16 -5.16
CA THR A 110 -11.41 -1.71 -5.19
C THR A 110 -11.57 -0.36 -5.90
N VAL A 111 -10.71 0.60 -5.60
CA VAL A 111 -10.74 1.93 -6.21
C VAL A 111 -10.39 1.85 -7.69
N SER A 112 -9.38 1.06 -8.08
CA SER A 112 -9.04 0.85 -9.49
C SER A 112 -10.19 0.20 -10.28
N GLY A 113 -10.91 -0.74 -9.69
CA GLY A 113 -12.13 -1.32 -10.27
C GLY A 113 -13.25 -0.29 -10.47
N ALA A 114 -13.51 0.55 -9.45
CA ALA A 114 -14.49 1.62 -9.55
C ALA A 114 -14.14 2.66 -10.64
N ILE A 115 -12.86 3.00 -10.78
CA ILE A 115 -12.37 3.88 -11.84
C ILE A 115 -12.50 3.22 -13.20
N GLY A 116 -12.14 1.94 -13.31
CA GLY A 116 -12.31 1.15 -14.53
C GLY A 116 -13.77 1.15 -15.01
N ALA A 117 -14.71 0.92 -14.10
CA ALA A 117 -16.14 1.02 -14.39
C ALA A 117 -16.55 2.43 -14.83
N SER A 118 -16.01 3.47 -14.18
CA SER A 118 -16.28 4.87 -14.54
C SER A 118 -15.76 5.23 -15.94
N ILE A 119 -14.62 4.66 -16.35
CA ILE A 119 -14.08 4.81 -17.73
C ILE A 119 -15.04 4.19 -18.74
N ILE A 120 -15.50 2.97 -18.48
CA ILE A 120 -16.46 2.29 -19.37
C ILE A 120 -17.78 3.06 -19.45
N PHE A 121 -18.30 3.56 -18.33
CA PHE A 121 -19.50 4.38 -18.31
C PHE A 121 -19.34 5.62 -19.19
N ARG A 122 -18.19 6.30 -19.12
CA ARG A 122 -17.90 7.47 -19.96
C ARG A 122 -17.76 7.12 -21.44
N LEU A 123 -17.18 5.95 -21.77
CA LEU A 123 -17.07 5.46 -23.14
C LEU A 123 -18.45 5.19 -23.76
N VAL A 124 -19.37 4.57 -23.02
CA VAL A 124 -20.73 4.30 -23.49
C VAL A 124 -21.52 5.59 -23.74
N LEU A 125 -21.30 6.64 -22.93
CA LEU A 125 -21.91 7.95 -23.18
C LEU A 125 -21.41 8.62 -24.47
N LEU A 126 -20.17 8.33 -24.88
CA LEU A 126 -19.60 8.85 -26.13
C LEU A 126 -20.03 8.01 -27.35
N GLU A 127 -20.17 6.70 -27.17
CA GLU A 127 -20.50 5.73 -28.22
C GLU A 127 -21.64 4.80 -27.73
N PRO A 128 -22.92 5.17 -27.93
CA PRO A 128 -24.08 4.44 -27.38
C PRO A 128 -24.27 3.00 -27.88
N GLY A 129 -23.47 2.54 -28.87
CA GLY A 129 -23.52 1.18 -29.42
C GLY A 129 -22.55 0.19 -28.77
N LEU A 130 -21.72 0.62 -27.80
CA LEU A 130 -20.73 -0.26 -27.18
C LEU A 130 -21.38 -1.29 -26.26
N ASN A 131 -20.95 -2.55 -26.39
CA ASN A 131 -21.37 -3.61 -25.47
C ASN A 131 -20.63 -3.45 -24.13
N THR A 132 -21.28 -2.79 -23.17
CA THR A 132 -20.76 -2.52 -21.82
C THR A 132 -20.20 -3.76 -21.12
N PHE A 133 -20.79 -4.93 -21.35
CA PHE A 133 -20.32 -6.18 -20.75
C PHE A 133 -18.95 -6.60 -21.30
N VAL A 134 -18.78 -6.58 -22.63
CA VAL A 134 -17.51 -6.97 -23.27
C VAL A 134 -16.40 -6.01 -22.87
N TYR A 135 -16.63 -4.70 -22.98
CA TYR A 135 -15.63 -3.70 -22.61
C TYR A 135 -15.35 -3.68 -21.11
N GLY A 136 -16.36 -3.89 -20.26
CA GLY A 136 -16.19 -4.05 -18.82
C GLY A 136 -15.34 -5.27 -18.45
N ALA A 137 -15.55 -6.40 -19.14
CA ALA A 137 -14.76 -7.62 -18.95
C ALA A 137 -13.30 -7.41 -19.39
N VAL A 138 -13.08 -6.81 -20.56
CA VAL A 138 -11.73 -6.46 -21.05
C VAL A 138 -11.03 -5.51 -20.09
N MET A 139 -11.73 -4.49 -19.59
CA MET A 139 -11.17 -3.52 -18.65
C MET A 139 -10.78 -4.17 -17.32
N THR A 140 -11.68 -4.96 -16.74
CA THR A 140 -11.42 -5.70 -15.49
C THR A 140 -10.25 -6.67 -15.66
N GLY A 141 -10.22 -7.40 -16.79
CA GLY A 141 -9.14 -8.30 -17.14
C GLY A 141 -7.80 -7.58 -17.29
N ALA A 142 -7.78 -6.42 -17.95
CA ALA A 142 -6.58 -5.60 -18.12
C ALA A 142 -6.05 -5.07 -16.78
N VAL A 143 -6.93 -4.56 -15.91
CA VAL A 143 -6.56 -4.11 -14.55
C VAL A 143 -6.00 -5.27 -13.73
N ALA A 144 -6.65 -6.43 -13.76
CA ALA A 144 -6.19 -7.62 -13.06
C ALA A 144 -4.82 -8.08 -13.58
N ALA A 145 -4.66 -8.18 -14.91
CA ALA A 145 -3.40 -8.58 -15.53
C ALA A 145 -2.25 -7.65 -15.14
N LEU A 146 -2.44 -6.33 -15.27
CA LEU A 146 -1.43 -5.33 -14.90
C LEU A 146 -1.08 -5.38 -13.40
N THR A 147 -2.07 -5.56 -12.54
CA THR A 147 -1.86 -5.62 -11.09
C THR A 147 -1.08 -6.87 -10.71
N VAL A 148 -1.49 -8.05 -11.21
CA VAL A 148 -0.84 -9.33 -10.91
C VAL A 148 0.56 -9.39 -11.50
N SER A 149 0.74 -8.96 -12.76
CA SER A 149 2.06 -8.96 -13.41
C SER A 149 3.02 -7.97 -12.73
N GLY A 150 2.54 -6.79 -12.35
CA GLY A 150 3.33 -5.78 -11.66
C GLY A 150 3.81 -6.25 -10.29
N LYS A 151 2.93 -6.89 -9.51
CA LYS A 151 3.31 -7.52 -8.23
C LYS A 151 4.32 -8.65 -8.42
N ALA A 152 4.10 -9.52 -9.42
CA ALA A 152 5.02 -10.62 -9.71
C ALA A 152 6.43 -10.12 -10.06
N PHE A 153 6.53 -9.07 -10.90
CA PHE A 153 7.80 -8.43 -11.22
C PHE A 153 8.47 -7.81 -9.99
N GLY A 154 7.71 -7.09 -9.16
CA GLY A 154 8.21 -6.41 -7.97
C GLY A 154 8.71 -7.34 -6.88
N LYS A 155 8.16 -8.55 -6.75
CA LYS A 155 8.51 -9.49 -5.66
C LYS A 155 9.97 -9.91 -5.66
N SER A 156 10.55 -10.22 -6.82
CA SER A 156 11.96 -10.63 -6.89
C SER A 156 12.87 -9.49 -6.42
N TYR A 157 12.59 -8.26 -6.87
CA TYR A 157 13.29 -7.07 -6.41
C TYR A 157 13.10 -6.84 -4.89
N ALA A 158 11.87 -6.99 -4.39
CA ALA A 158 11.54 -6.83 -2.98
C ALA A 158 12.33 -7.76 -2.05
N ILE A 159 12.57 -9.00 -2.49
CA ILE A 159 13.30 -10.00 -1.70
C ILE A 159 14.81 -9.72 -1.73
N ASN A 160 15.36 -9.45 -2.92
CA ASN A 160 16.80 -9.23 -3.07
C ASN A 160 17.28 -7.94 -2.38
N GLU A 161 16.47 -6.87 -2.45
CA GLU A 161 16.79 -5.54 -1.90
C GLU A 161 15.98 -5.23 -0.63
N ALA A 162 15.49 -6.26 0.08
CA ALA A 162 14.57 -6.10 1.21
C ALA A 162 15.08 -5.12 2.27
N ASN A 163 16.35 -5.25 2.65
CA ASN A 163 16.97 -4.39 3.67
C ASN A 163 17.10 -2.93 3.22
N GLU A 164 17.40 -2.68 1.93
CA GLU A 164 17.50 -1.31 1.40
C GLU A 164 16.12 -0.66 1.29
N ILE A 165 15.12 -1.41 0.83
CA ILE A 165 13.73 -0.94 0.72
C ILE A 165 13.22 -0.54 2.12
N ILE A 166 13.38 -1.41 3.12
CA ILE A 166 12.92 -1.13 4.48
C ILE A 166 13.74 -0.02 5.13
N PHE A 167 15.04 0.07 4.85
CA PHE A 167 15.83 1.20 5.29
C PHE A 167 15.35 2.53 4.69
N PHE A 168 15.00 2.54 3.40
CA PHE A 168 14.44 3.71 2.74
C PHE A 168 13.09 4.12 3.36
N VAL A 169 12.19 3.17 3.59
CA VAL A 169 10.90 3.42 4.28
C VAL A 169 11.16 3.95 5.69
N GLY A 170 12.10 3.37 6.43
CA GLY A 170 12.50 3.88 7.74
C GLY A 170 13.04 5.31 7.72
N LYS A 171 13.79 5.69 6.67
CA LYS A 171 14.26 7.06 6.45
C LYS A 171 13.11 8.03 6.16
N LEU A 172 12.12 7.62 5.36
CA LEU A 172 10.92 8.44 5.12
C LEU A 172 10.15 8.67 6.41
N ILE A 173 9.93 7.62 7.21
CA ILE A 173 9.27 7.75 8.53
C ILE A 173 10.06 8.72 9.41
N TYR A 174 11.39 8.58 9.49
CA TYR A 174 12.24 9.49 10.27
C TYR A 174 12.07 10.96 9.84
N ILE A 175 12.00 11.24 8.54
CA ILE A 175 11.80 12.59 8.01
C ILE A 175 10.43 13.13 8.42
N VAL A 176 9.38 12.31 8.32
CA VAL A 176 8.02 12.68 8.72
C VAL A 176 7.96 12.96 10.22
N GLU A 177 8.53 12.09 11.06
CA GLU A 177 8.62 12.28 12.51
C GLU A 177 9.34 13.57 12.87
N LYS A 178 10.45 13.87 12.19
CA LYS A 178 11.23 15.10 12.44
C LYS A 178 10.50 16.36 12.01
N LYS A 179 9.76 16.32 10.88
CA LYS A 179 9.03 17.48 10.36
C LYS A 179 7.75 17.77 11.14
N PHE A 180 7.01 16.73 11.54
CA PHE A 180 5.72 16.90 12.21
C PHE A 180 5.79 16.76 13.74
N GLY A 181 6.96 16.44 14.32
CA GLY A 181 7.16 16.34 15.77
C GLY A 181 6.53 15.11 16.44
N PHE A 182 5.86 14.24 15.67
CA PHE A 182 5.28 13.00 16.19
C PHE A 182 6.33 11.89 16.29
N LYS A 183 6.32 11.12 17.39
CA LYS A 183 7.06 9.86 17.51
C LYS A 183 6.11 8.71 17.18
N LEU A 184 6.12 8.24 15.93
CA LEU A 184 5.39 7.04 15.51
C LEU A 184 6.12 5.76 15.95
N THR A 185 7.44 5.83 16.07
CA THR A 185 8.30 4.73 16.45
C THR A 185 8.45 4.73 17.97
N GLY A 186 7.99 3.66 18.62
CA GLY A 186 8.12 3.50 20.07
C GLY A 186 9.56 3.68 20.54
N LYS A 187 9.77 4.14 21.79
CA LYS A 187 11.11 4.28 22.39
C LYS A 187 11.86 2.96 22.27
N ILE A 188 12.74 2.82 21.27
CA ILE A 188 13.70 1.72 21.21
C ILE A 188 14.65 1.95 22.39
N ASN A 189 14.44 1.19 23.46
CA ASN A 189 15.24 1.29 24.67
C ASN A 189 16.70 1.02 24.31
N ARG A 190 17.58 2.01 24.50
CA ARG A 190 19.03 1.95 24.24
C ARG A 190 19.75 0.79 24.94
N ARG A 191 19.09 0.02 25.82
CA ARG A 191 19.64 -1.13 26.55
C ARG A 191 19.77 -2.41 25.72
N GLU A 192 19.09 -2.52 24.58
CA GLU A 192 19.17 -3.73 23.72
C GLU A 192 20.39 -3.77 22.79
N LYS A 193 21.26 -2.75 22.83
CA LYS A 193 22.50 -2.68 22.05
C LYS A 193 23.60 -3.69 22.47
N ARG A 194 23.32 -4.59 23.42
CA ARG A 194 24.31 -5.45 24.10
C ARG A 194 23.94 -6.93 24.14
N ARG A 195 22.90 -7.38 23.44
CA ARG A 195 22.60 -8.81 23.28
C ARG A 195 22.69 -9.19 21.82
#